data_AF-A0A2C9LHX3-F1
#
_entry.id   AF-A0A2C9LHX3-F1
#
_cell.length_a   1.000
_cell.length_b   1.000
_cell.length_c   1.000
_cell.angle_alpha   90.00
_cell.angle_beta   90.00
_cell.angle_gamma   90.00
#
_symmetry.space_group_name_H-M   'P 1'
#
loop_
_entity.id
_entity.type
_entity.pdbx_description
1 polymer ?
#
loop_
_entity_poly.entity_id
_entity_poly.type
_entity_poly.pdbx_seq_one_letter_code
_entity_poly.pdbx_strand_id
1 'polypeptide(L)'
;VIIHIGAGTGADSRNYADNVKIALEKGIIVYNVAVGDGWIVNKLSEFAGQPETRYSLPVANFPLLNAPVSNTLAYRVENEVPYTEDGLPVARSCLPRADIVILLDGSTSVTSNNFLTAKENVKYLASQLQIGQNRVHVALVQFSGKTSLEFPLTKYTDRLSVLRAIDRATYMHGNTETGLALKYARNEVFSSSMGARLDVPRIIILLTSK
;
A
#
# COMPACT_ATOMS: atom_id res chain seq x y z
N VAL A 1 13.87 -21.85 2.75
CA VAL A 1 14.24 -22.23 1.35
C VAL A 1 14.32 -20.94 0.56
N ILE A 2 15.52 -20.53 0.12
CA ILE A 2 15.69 -19.32 -0.69
C ILE A 2 15.41 -19.72 -2.14
N ILE A 3 14.24 -19.35 -2.66
CA ILE A 3 13.88 -19.58 -4.06
C ILE A 3 14.26 -18.32 -4.85
N HIS A 4 15.08 -18.53 -5.88
CA HIS A 4 15.45 -17.55 -6.89
C HIS A 4 14.21 -17.20 -7.72
N ILE A 5 13.89 -15.92 -7.88
CA ILE A 5 12.67 -15.48 -8.61
C ILE A 5 13.07 -14.70 -9.86
N GLY A 6 12.54 -15.15 -11.00
CA GLY A 6 12.81 -14.63 -12.34
C GLY A 6 12.48 -13.14 -12.45
N ALA A 7 13.46 -12.41 -12.97
CA ALA A 7 13.40 -10.98 -13.20
C ALA A 7 12.35 -10.62 -14.26
N GLY A 8 11.45 -9.70 -13.94
CA GLY A 8 11.03 -8.73 -14.95
C GLY A 8 12.29 -8.04 -15.49
N THR A 9 12.38 -7.86 -16.80
CA THR A 9 13.61 -7.45 -17.49
C THR A 9 14.08 -6.02 -17.17
N GLY A 10 13.36 -5.27 -16.33
CA GLY A 10 13.71 -3.93 -15.86
C GLY A 10 14.34 -3.89 -14.45
N ALA A 11 15.03 -2.79 -14.14
CA ALA A 11 15.58 -2.55 -12.80
C ALA A 11 14.47 -2.34 -11.74
N ASP A 12 13.38 -1.64 -12.08
CA ASP A 12 12.27 -1.39 -11.16
C ASP A 12 11.54 -2.68 -10.75
N SER A 13 11.34 -3.63 -11.67
CA SER A 13 10.68 -4.91 -11.36
C SER A 13 11.48 -5.79 -10.39
N ARG A 14 12.82 -5.80 -10.50
CA ARG A 14 13.69 -6.50 -9.54
C ARG A 14 13.65 -5.82 -8.18
N ASN A 15 13.78 -4.50 -8.16
CA ASN A 15 13.69 -3.72 -6.94
C ASN A 15 12.33 -3.92 -6.27
N TYR A 16 11.23 -3.95 -7.00
CA TYR A 16 9.90 -4.22 -6.44
C TYR A 16 9.87 -5.58 -5.72
N ALA A 17 10.24 -6.67 -6.40
CA ALA A 17 10.12 -8.02 -5.84
C ALA A 17 10.97 -8.19 -4.58
N ASP A 18 12.23 -7.70 -4.62
CA ASP A 18 13.12 -7.70 -3.45
C ASP A 18 12.53 -6.88 -2.30
N ASN A 19 11.90 -5.74 -2.62
CA ASN A 19 11.29 -4.90 -1.60
C ASN A 19 10.00 -5.51 -1.02
N VAL A 20 9.21 -6.25 -1.79
CA VAL A 20 8.05 -6.98 -1.24
C VAL A 20 8.53 -8.10 -0.33
N LYS A 21 9.52 -8.90 -0.76
CA LYS A 21 10.08 -9.99 0.04
C LYS A 21 10.59 -9.50 1.40
N ILE A 22 11.42 -8.47 1.40
CA ILE A 22 11.95 -7.89 2.65
C ILE A 22 10.84 -7.27 3.51
N ALA A 23 9.74 -6.76 2.91
CA ALA A 23 8.59 -6.30 3.69
C ALA A 23 7.98 -7.46 4.48
N LEU A 24 7.73 -8.59 3.81
CA LEU A 24 7.14 -9.78 4.42
C LEU A 24 8.05 -10.39 5.50
N GLU A 25 9.36 -10.43 5.26
CA GLU A 25 10.35 -10.85 6.27
C GLU A 25 10.33 -9.97 7.52
N LYS A 26 9.93 -8.70 7.40
CA LYS A 26 9.72 -7.77 8.52
C LYS A 26 8.29 -7.82 9.10
N GLY A 27 7.45 -8.75 8.68
CA GLY A 27 6.05 -8.83 9.09
C GLY A 27 5.18 -7.69 8.56
N ILE A 28 5.58 -7.05 7.45
CA ILE A 28 4.80 -6.01 6.76
C ILE A 28 4.06 -6.65 5.58
N ILE A 29 2.74 -6.53 5.59
CA ILE A 29 1.85 -7.07 4.55
C ILE A 29 1.78 -6.06 3.40
N VAL A 30 1.86 -6.51 2.14
CA VAL A 30 1.81 -5.63 0.96
C VAL A 30 0.61 -5.99 0.09
N TYR A 31 -0.40 -5.13 0.07
CA TYR A 31 -1.51 -5.19 -0.87
C TYR A 31 -1.21 -4.42 -2.14
N ASN A 32 -1.36 -5.07 -3.29
CA ASN A 32 -1.10 -4.46 -4.59
C ASN A 32 -2.40 -4.23 -5.34
N VAL A 33 -2.80 -2.97 -5.52
CA VAL A 33 -3.91 -2.56 -6.38
C VAL A 33 -3.31 -2.11 -7.70
N ALA A 34 -3.24 -3.04 -8.65
CA ALA A 34 -2.58 -2.82 -9.93
C ALA A 34 -3.62 -2.61 -11.03
N VAL A 35 -3.61 -1.44 -11.66
CA VAL A 35 -4.63 -1.00 -12.61
C VAL A 35 -4.12 -1.09 -14.06
N GLY A 36 -4.89 -1.70 -14.96
CA GLY A 36 -4.53 -1.86 -16.36
C GLY A 36 -3.91 -3.22 -16.67
N ASP A 37 -3.04 -3.23 -17.67
CA ASP A 37 -2.31 -4.38 -18.22
C ASP A 37 -0.79 -4.23 -17.98
N GLY A 38 -0.43 -3.57 -16.89
CA GLY A 38 0.96 -3.34 -16.48
C GLY A 38 1.72 -4.61 -16.10
N TRP A 39 3.05 -4.49 -15.96
CA TRP A 39 3.95 -5.56 -15.52
C TRP A 39 3.49 -6.21 -14.22
N ILE A 40 3.05 -5.43 -13.22
CA ILE A 40 2.59 -6.00 -11.95
C ILE A 40 1.41 -6.94 -12.24
N VAL A 41 0.41 -6.49 -13.01
CA VAL A 41 -0.78 -7.25 -13.38
C VAL A 41 -0.41 -8.52 -14.17
N ASN A 42 0.44 -8.38 -15.18
CA ASN A 42 0.81 -9.48 -16.08
C ASN A 42 1.68 -10.54 -15.41
N LYS A 43 2.39 -10.19 -14.34
CA LYS A 43 3.20 -11.14 -13.56
C LYS A 43 2.47 -11.74 -12.37
N LEU A 44 1.25 -11.29 -12.05
CA LEU A 44 0.47 -11.87 -10.94
C LEU A 44 0.25 -13.38 -11.11
N SER A 45 0.13 -13.88 -12.34
CA SER A 45 -0.05 -15.32 -12.62
C SER A 45 1.21 -16.13 -12.38
N GLU A 46 2.38 -15.61 -12.74
CA GLU A 46 3.69 -16.24 -12.47
C GLU A 46 4.00 -16.29 -10.98
N PHE A 47 3.51 -15.30 -10.25
CA PHE A 47 3.73 -15.18 -8.81
C PHE A 47 2.58 -15.76 -7.97
N ALA A 48 1.44 -16.16 -8.56
CA ALA A 48 0.22 -16.61 -7.87
C ALA A 48 0.42 -17.80 -6.89
N GLY A 49 1.50 -18.57 -7.05
CA GLY A 49 1.88 -19.65 -6.13
C GLY A 49 2.75 -19.21 -4.96
N GLN A 50 3.11 -17.93 -4.89
CA GLN A 50 4.00 -17.39 -3.89
C GLN A 50 3.21 -16.57 -2.83
N PRO A 51 3.52 -16.69 -1.52
CA PRO A 51 2.80 -16.00 -0.45
C PRO A 51 2.63 -14.49 -0.66
N GLU A 52 3.58 -13.83 -1.35
CA GLU A 52 3.60 -12.40 -1.64
C GLU A 52 2.46 -11.91 -2.55
N THR A 53 1.80 -12.78 -3.32
CA THR A 53 0.74 -12.36 -4.25
C THR A 53 -0.67 -12.61 -3.78
N ARG A 54 -0.83 -13.23 -2.62
CA ARG A 54 -2.14 -13.40 -1.98
C ARG A 54 -2.88 -12.06 -1.82
N TYR A 55 -2.14 -10.96 -1.82
CA TYR A 55 -2.61 -9.62 -1.54
C TYR A 55 -2.71 -8.73 -2.79
N SER A 56 -2.63 -9.31 -3.99
CA SER A 56 -2.81 -8.57 -5.24
C SER A 56 -4.27 -8.50 -5.70
N LEU A 57 -4.69 -7.32 -6.13
CA LEU A 57 -6.02 -6.97 -6.63
C LEU A 57 -5.84 -6.30 -8.01
N PRO A 58 -5.81 -7.09 -9.11
CA PRO A 58 -5.77 -6.52 -10.44
C PRO A 58 -7.10 -5.84 -10.75
N VAL A 59 -7.03 -4.66 -11.37
CA VAL A 59 -8.17 -3.86 -11.80
C VAL A 59 -7.97 -3.56 -13.28
N ALA A 60 -8.90 -3.95 -14.16
CA ALA A 60 -8.61 -3.90 -15.59
C ALA A 60 -8.40 -2.48 -16.15
N ASN A 61 -8.97 -1.44 -15.53
CA ASN A 61 -8.75 -0.04 -15.87
C ASN A 61 -9.24 0.90 -14.75
N PHE A 62 -8.88 2.18 -14.82
CA PHE A 62 -9.22 3.16 -13.78
C PHE A 62 -10.73 3.33 -13.53
N PRO A 63 -11.62 3.31 -14.53
CA PRO A 63 -13.07 3.28 -14.27
C PRO A 63 -13.55 2.14 -13.36
N LEU A 64 -12.84 1.01 -13.34
CA LEU A 64 -13.13 -0.13 -12.46
C LEU A 64 -12.46 -0.03 -11.09
N LEU A 65 -11.63 0.98 -10.85
CA LEU A 65 -11.08 1.30 -9.54
C LEU A 65 -12.15 2.00 -8.69
N ASN A 66 -13.13 1.21 -8.24
CA ASN A 66 -14.40 1.68 -7.69
C ASN A 66 -14.66 1.15 -6.27
N ALA A 67 -15.85 1.47 -5.74
CA ALA A 67 -16.25 1.14 -4.38
C ALA A 67 -16.12 -0.36 -4.01
N PRO A 68 -16.55 -1.33 -4.85
CA PRO A 68 -16.32 -2.75 -4.59
C PRO A 68 -14.85 -3.13 -4.30
N VAL A 69 -13.90 -2.57 -5.05
CA VAL A 69 -12.46 -2.82 -4.84
C VAL A 69 -12.03 -2.28 -3.47
N SER A 70 -12.38 -1.03 -3.17
CA SER A 70 -12.03 -0.39 -1.90
C SER A 70 -12.71 -1.05 -0.71
N ASN A 71 -13.98 -1.46 -0.82
CA ASN A 71 -14.70 -2.16 0.25
C ASN A 71 -14.04 -3.52 0.55
N THR A 72 -13.68 -4.26 -0.49
CA THR A 72 -12.94 -5.54 -0.36
C THR A 72 -11.60 -5.31 0.34
N LEU A 73 -10.87 -4.29 -0.07
CA LEU A 73 -9.57 -3.97 0.52
C LEU A 73 -9.71 -3.52 1.98
N ALA A 74 -10.65 -2.62 2.29
CA ALA A 74 -10.94 -2.19 3.65
C ALA A 74 -11.27 -3.37 4.57
N TYR A 75 -12.16 -4.27 4.11
CA TYR A 75 -12.49 -5.48 4.85
C TYR A 75 -11.26 -6.35 5.12
N ARG A 76 -10.42 -6.57 4.10
CA ARG A 76 -9.22 -7.41 4.25
C ARG A 76 -8.22 -6.81 5.23
N VAL A 77 -7.87 -5.52 5.09
CA VAL A 77 -6.85 -4.87 5.93
C VAL A 77 -7.30 -4.72 7.38
N GLU A 78 -8.59 -4.50 7.64
CA GLU A 78 -9.12 -4.45 9.01
C GLU A 78 -9.19 -5.81 9.69
N ASN A 79 -9.17 -6.89 8.91
CA ASN A 79 -9.18 -8.25 9.41
C ASN A 79 -7.77 -8.89 9.44
N GLU A 80 -6.70 -8.16 9.19
CA GLU A 80 -5.35 -8.72 9.35
C GLU A 80 -5.02 -9.01 10.82
N VAL A 81 -4.21 -10.05 11.07
CA VAL A 81 -3.72 -10.42 12.40
C VAL A 81 -2.29 -9.92 12.55
N PRO A 82 -1.93 -9.26 13.66
CA PRO A 82 -0.54 -8.96 13.93
C PRO A 82 0.23 -10.27 14.17
N TYR A 83 1.39 -10.43 13.56
CA TYR A 83 2.34 -11.48 13.89
C TYR A 83 3.55 -10.86 14.57
N THR A 84 4.05 -11.56 15.58
CA THR A 84 5.32 -11.25 16.23
C THR A 84 6.50 -11.55 15.29
N GLU A 85 7.70 -11.05 15.61
CA GLU A 85 8.91 -11.32 14.81
C GLU A 85 9.27 -12.82 14.77
N ASP A 86 8.88 -13.59 15.78
CA ASP A 86 8.98 -15.04 15.85
C ASP A 86 7.81 -15.78 15.18
N GLY A 87 6.90 -15.06 14.54
CA GLY A 87 5.83 -15.61 13.70
C GLY A 87 4.59 -16.09 14.45
N LEU A 88 4.45 -15.76 15.73
CA LEU A 88 3.26 -16.10 16.52
C LEU A 88 2.15 -15.05 16.35
N PRO A 89 0.88 -15.47 16.20
CA PRO A 89 -0.25 -14.55 16.10
C PRO A 89 -0.47 -13.84 17.45
N VAL A 90 -0.60 -12.52 17.40
CA VAL A 90 -1.00 -11.70 18.53
C VAL A 90 -2.53 -11.75 18.67
N ALA A 91 -3.03 -11.79 19.90
CA ALA A 91 -4.47 -11.81 20.17
C ALA A 91 -5.18 -10.64 19.46
N ARG A 92 -6.21 -10.97 18.67
CA ARG A 92 -7.02 -9.94 17.99
C ARG A 92 -7.75 -9.08 19.01
N SER A 93 -7.68 -7.76 18.83
CA SER A 93 -8.54 -6.82 19.54
C SER A 93 -9.98 -6.92 19.02
N CYS A 94 -10.97 -6.58 19.85
CA CYS A 94 -12.37 -6.51 19.44
C CYS A 94 -12.66 -5.38 18.43
N LEU A 95 -11.74 -4.42 18.29
CA LEU A 95 -11.81 -3.35 17.29
C LEU A 95 -10.65 -3.50 16.29
N PRO A 96 -10.87 -3.23 14.99
CA PRO A 96 -9.78 -3.25 14.02
C PRO A 96 -8.67 -2.25 14.37
N ARG A 97 -7.44 -2.76 14.39
CA ARG A 97 -6.21 -2.00 14.62
C ARG A 97 -5.23 -2.39 13.53
N ALA A 98 -4.67 -1.40 12.84
CA ALA A 98 -3.63 -1.57 11.83
C ALA A 98 -2.94 -0.23 11.57
N ASP A 99 -1.69 -0.28 11.13
CA ASP A 99 -0.99 0.86 10.57
C ASP A 99 -0.89 0.68 9.06
N ILE A 100 -1.50 1.59 8.32
CA ILE A 100 -1.65 1.47 6.87
C ILE A 100 -0.88 2.60 6.20
N VAL A 101 0.10 2.24 5.38
CA VAL A 101 0.82 3.18 4.50
C VAL A 101 0.29 2.98 3.09
N ILE A 102 -0.40 4.00 2.57
CA ILE A 102 -0.88 4.02 1.19
C ILE A 102 0.20 4.64 0.31
N LEU A 103 0.71 3.87 -0.64
CA LEU A 103 1.60 4.32 -1.70
C LEU A 103 0.77 4.63 -2.95
N LEU A 104 0.65 5.91 -3.29
CA LEU A 104 -0.12 6.39 -4.42
C LEU A 104 0.81 6.78 -5.58
N ASP A 105 0.67 6.10 -6.71
CA ASP A 105 1.45 6.38 -7.91
C ASP A 105 1.01 7.73 -8.54
N GLY A 106 1.93 8.69 -8.53
CA GLY A 106 1.82 10.01 -9.15
C GLY A 106 2.69 10.16 -10.40
N SER A 107 3.10 9.07 -11.03
CA SER A 107 3.97 9.09 -12.21
C SER A 107 3.25 9.51 -13.50
N THR A 108 4.03 9.87 -14.53
CA THR A 108 3.53 10.31 -15.83
C THR A 108 2.69 9.25 -16.53
N SER A 109 2.98 7.96 -16.36
CA SER A 109 2.20 6.87 -16.94
C SER A 109 0.78 6.77 -16.39
N VAL A 110 0.55 7.26 -15.17
CA VAL A 110 -0.80 7.31 -14.59
C VAL A 110 -1.64 8.35 -15.34
N THR A 111 -1.06 9.49 -15.75
CA THR A 111 -1.76 10.71 -16.21
C THR A 111 -2.49 11.46 -15.07
N SER A 112 -2.74 12.75 -15.27
CA SER A 112 -3.44 13.58 -14.29
C SER A 112 -4.86 13.11 -13.99
N ASN A 113 -5.61 12.69 -15.03
CA ASN A 113 -7.01 12.28 -14.87
C ASN A 113 -7.13 10.99 -14.08
N ASN A 114 -6.30 9.99 -14.38
CA ASN A 114 -6.35 8.75 -13.61
C ASN A 114 -5.78 8.92 -12.20
N PHE A 115 -4.84 9.85 -12.00
CA PHE A 115 -4.39 10.20 -10.65
C PHE A 115 -5.55 10.74 -9.81
N LEU A 116 -6.42 11.57 -10.38
CA LEU A 116 -7.64 12.02 -9.69
C LEU A 116 -8.56 10.83 -9.35
N THR A 117 -8.76 9.89 -10.26
CA THR A 117 -9.53 8.66 -10.00
C THR A 117 -8.90 7.82 -8.89
N ALA A 118 -7.58 7.62 -8.90
CA ALA A 118 -6.85 6.91 -7.87
C ALA A 118 -6.94 7.60 -6.52
N LYS A 119 -6.81 8.93 -6.49
CA LYS A 119 -6.95 9.75 -5.28
C LYS A 119 -8.35 9.65 -4.67
N GLU A 120 -9.39 9.74 -5.49
CA GLU A 120 -10.77 9.54 -5.05
C GLU A 120 -11.00 8.11 -4.55
N ASN A 121 -10.39 7.10 -5.18
CA ASN A 121 -10.47 5.73 -4.68
C ASN A 121 -9.76 5.57 -3.31
N VAL A 122 -8.57 6.15 -3.14
CA VAL A 122 -7.84 6.17 -1.86
C VAL A 122 -8.64 6.88 -0.78
N LYS A 123 -9.29 7.99 -1.11
CA LYS A 123 -10.20 8.71 -0.21
C LYS A 123 -11.41 7.85 0.16
N TYR A 124 -12.04 7.20 -0.82
CA TYR A 124 -13.17 6.32 -0.57
C TYR A 124 -12.75 5.12 0.29
N LEU A 125 -11.61 4.47 0.02
CA LEU A 125 -11.01 3.44 0.87
C LEU A 125 -10.85 3.93 2.32
N ALA A 126 -10.19 5.08 2.52
CA ALA A 126 -9.99 5.67 3.84
C ALA A 126 -11.32 5.98 4.56
N SER A 127 -12.39 6.27 3.81
CA SER A 127 -13.71 6.52 4.38
C SER A 127 -14.36 5.25 4.98
N GLN A 128 -13.98 4.08 4.48
CA GLN A 128 -14.46 2.78 4.94
C GLN A 128 -13.66 2.24 6.13
N LEU A 129 -12.47 2.80 6.40
CA LEU A 129 -11.63 2.39 7.52
C LEU A 129 -12.10 3.00 8.84
N GLN A 130 -11.99 2.21 9.92
CA GLN A 130 -12.28 2.57 11.30
C GLN A 130 -11.15 3.41 11.92
N ILE A 131 -10.81 4.52 11.27
CA ILE A 131 -9.73 5.41 11.68
C ILE A 131 -10.01 5.97 13.10
N GLY A 132 -8.98 5.97 13.94
CA GLY A 132 -9.11 6.39 15.33
C GLY A 132 -7.80 6.28 16.13
N GLN A 133 -7.72 7.02 17.23
CA GLN A 133 -6.55 7.01 18.15
C GLN A 133 -6.05 5.60 18.50
N ASN A 134 -6.97 4.69 18.87
CA ASN A 134 -6.65 3.32 19.26
C ASN A 134 -7.13 2.29 18.23
N ARG A 135 -7.31 2.69 16.96
CA ARG A 135 -7.81 1.86 15.86
C ARG A 135 -6.86 1.91 14.68
N VAL A 136 -7.36 2.09 13.46
CA VAL A 136 -6.56 2.19 12.23
C VAL A 136 -5.87 3.55 12.15
N HIS A 137 -4.57 3.56 11.88
CA HIS A 137 -3.79 4.75 11.53
C HIS A 137 -3.40 4.69 10.06
N VAL A 138 -3.40 5.84 9.39
CA VAL A 138 -3.15 5.93 7.94
C VAL A 138 -2.07 6.95 7.66
N ALA A 139 -1.13 6.59 6.79
CA ALA A 139 -0.19 7.50 6.15
C ALA A 139 -0.41 7.47 4.64
N LEU A 140 -0.17 8.60 3.99
CA LEU A 140 -0.16 8.70 2.53
C LEU A 140 1.23 9.11 2.07
N VAL A 141 1.79 8.31 1.17
CA VAL A 141 3.01 8.63 0.44
C VAL A 141 2.66 8.61 -1.05
N GLN A 142 2.99 9.69 -1.73
CA GLN A 142 2.92 9.72 -3.18
C GLN A 142 4.30 9.36 -3.75
N PHE A 143 4.35 8.67 -4.88
CA PHE A 143 5.62 8.33 -5.52
C PHE A 143 5.59 8.52 -7.03
N SER A 144 6.74 8.90 -7.57
CA SER A 144 7.03 8.92 -9.00
C SER A 144 8.53 8.62 -9.17
N GLY A 145 9.33 9.55 -9.71
CA GLY A 145 10.80 9.47 -9.70
C GLY A 145 11.41 9.71 -8.32
N LYS A 146 10.59 10.12 -7.35
CA LYS A 146 10.93 10.34 -5.93
C LYS A 146 9.73 9.99 -5.06
N THR A 147 9.92 9.96 -3.75
CA THR A 147 8.84 9.83 -2.76
C THR A 147 8.47 11.19 -2.16
N SER A 148 7.18 11.38 -1.87
CA SER A 148 6.61 12.54 -1.17
C SER A 148 5.74 12.04 -0.02
N LEU A 149 6.10 12.37 1.21
CA LEU A 149 5.26 12.08 2.37
C LEU A 149 4.18 13.15 2.49
N GLU A 150 2.94 12.80 2.16
CA GLU A 150 1.80 13.72 2.27
C GLU A 150 1.39 13.89 3.74
N PHE A 151 1.38 12.78 4.51
CA PHE A 151 1.26 12.80 5.96
C PHE A 151 1.71 11.46 6.60
N PRO A 152 2.37 11.49 7.77
CA PRO A 152 2.76 10.29 8.53
C PRO A 152 1.59 9.70 9.34
N LEU A 153 1.79 8.49 9.89
CA LEU A 153 0.81 7.75 10.70
C LEU A 153 0.38 8.54 11.94
N THR A 154 1.29 9.33 12.54
CA THR A 154 1.00 10.16 13.72
C THR A 154 0.12 11.37 13.47
N LYS A 155 -0.05 11.80 12.21
CA LYS A 155 -0.56 13.16 11.94
C LYS A 155 -2.05 13.32 12.25
N TYR A 156 -2.85 12.31 11.94
CA TYR A 156 -4.30 12.37 12.07
C TYR A 156 -4.83 11.12 12.76
N THR A 157 -5.70 11.33 13.74
CA THR A 157 -6.34 10.26 14.52
C THR A 157 -7.86 10.28 14.36
N ASP A 158 -8.36 11.05 13.39
CA ASP A 158 -9.75 11.11 12.98
C ASP A 158 -9.89 10.97 11.46
N ARG A 159 -10.99 10.32 11.05
CA ARG A 159 -11.25 10.02 9.64
C ARG A 159 -11.40 11.28 8.78
N LEU A 160 -12.08 12.32 9.28
CA LEU A 160 -12.38 13.51 8.49
C LEU A 160 -11.10 14.27 8.09
N SER A 161 -10.15 14.39 9.01
CA SER A 161 -8.85 15.01 8.74
C SER A 161 -8.02 14.21 7.73
N VAL A 162 -8.06 12.87 7.79
CA VAL A 162 -7.42 12.00 6.79
C VAL A 162 -8.03 12.24 5.40
N LEU A 163 -9.36 12.24 5.27
CA LEU A 163 -10.02 12.48 3.98
C LEU A 163 -9.65 13.84 3.39
N ARG A 164 -9.64 14.89 4.21
CA ARG A 164 -9.22 16.24 3.80
C ARG A 164 -7.75 16.31 3.42
N ALA A 165 -6.89 15.51 4.06
CA ALA A 165 -5.47 15.46 3.74
C ALA A 165 -5.21 14.77 2.41
N ILE A 166 -5.93 13.68 2.13
CA ILE A 166 -5.89 13.00 0.82
C ILE A 166 -6.31 13.97 -0.29
N ASP A 167 -7.36 14.76 -0.09
CA ASP A 167 -7.83 15.74 -1.09
C ASP A 167 -6.75 16.74 -1.53
N ARG A 168 -5.84 17.11 -0.60
CA ARG A 168 -4.76 18.07 -0.86
C ARG A 168 -3.58 17.49 -1.64
N ALA A 169 -3.49 16.17 -1.81
CA ALA A 169 -2.44 15.57 -2.60
C ALA A 169 -2.54 16.01 -4.07
N THR A 170 -1.42 16.52 -4.60
CA THR A 170 -1.30 17.02 -5.97
C THR A 170 -0.43 16.10 -6.81
N TYR A 171 -0.75 15.97 -8.09
CA TYR A 171 -0.06 15.08 -9.04
C TYR A 171 1.43 15.44 -9.22
N MET A 172 2.33 14.49 -8.95
CA MET A 172 3.79 14.71 -8.96
C MET A 172 4.44 14.71 -10.35
N HIS A 173 3.96 13.90 -11.30
CA HIS A 173 4.61 13.61 -12.59
C HIS A 173 5.98 12.93 -12.42
N GLY A 174 6.55 12.41 -13.52
CA GLY A 174 7.89 11.80 -13.56
C GLY A 174 7.86 10.28 -13.77
N ASN A 175 9.02 9.64 -13.58
CA ASN A 175 9.16 8.19 -13.71
C ASN A 175 8.35 7.44 -12.64
N THR A 176 8.32 6.11 -12.71
CA THR A 176 7.66 5.26 -11.73
C THR A 176 8.74 4.47 -11.00
N GLU A 177 9.03 4.80 -9.75
CA GLU A 177 10.06 4.15 -8.92
C GLU A 177 9.40 3.41 -7.75
N THR A 178 8.75 2.29 -8.07
CA THR A 178 7.96 1.51 -7.10
C THR A 178 8.85 0.92 -6.00
N GLY A 179 10.03 0.43 -6.37
CA GLY A 179 11.01 -0.10 -5.41
C GLY A 179 11.46 0.94 -4.39
N LEU A 180 11.63 2.20 -4.81
CA LEU A 180 11.98 3.31 -3.92
C LEU A 180 10.85 3.60 -2.93
N ALA A 181 9.60 3.62 -3.40
CA ALA A 181 8.43 3.84 -2.55
C ALA A 181 8.26 2.77 -1.47
N LEU A 182 8.39 1.49 -1.85
CA LEU A 182 8.34 0.37 -0.90
C LEU A 182 9.49 0.46 0.11
N LYS A 183 10.70 0.80 -0.32
CA LYS A 183 11.84 0.99 0.58
C LYS A 183 11.57 2.11 1.58
N TYR A 184 11.08 3.26 1.12
CA TYR A 184 10.75 4.41 1.96
C TYR A 184 9.66 4.10 2.99
N ALA A 185 8.58 3.42 2.58
CA ALA A 185 7.52 3.02 3.51
C ALA A 185 8.05 2.16 4.67
N ARG A 186 8.84 1.12 4.37
CA ARG A 186 9.31 0.16 5.38
C ARG A 186 10.39 0.73 6.31
N ASN A 187 11.26 1.58 5.78
CA ASN A 187 12.41 2.07 6.53
C ASN A 187 12.12 3.38 7.27
N GLU A 188 11.34 4.27 6.65
CA GLU A 188 11.10 5.62 7.20
C GLU A 188 9.71 5.71 7.83
N VAL A 189 8.65 5.40 7.07
CA VAL A 189 7.26 5.63 7.52
C VAL A 189 6.83 4.64 8.60
N PHE A 190 7.30 3.39 8.53
CA PHE A 190 7.09 2.38 9.58
C PHE A 190 8.09 2.48 10.75
N SER A 191 8.79 3.61 10.91
CA SER A 191 9.61 3.86 12.10
C SER A 191 8.74 4.28 13.28
N SER A 192 9.19 3.98 14.51
CA SER A 192 8.51 4.45 15.73
C SER A 192 8.40 5.98 15.78
N SER A 193 9.38 6.70 15.22
CA SER A 193 9.37 8.16 15.14
C SER A 193 8.24 8.71 14.25
N MET A 194 7.78 7.91 13.28
CA MET A 194 6.67 8.23 12.38
C MET A 194 5.33 7.65 12.85
N GLY A 195 5.29 7.03 14.03
CA GLY A 195 4.06 6.58 14.70
C GLY A 195 3.75 5.11 14.54
N ALA A 196 4.65 4.33 13.95
CA ALA A 196 4.40 2.91 13.73
C ALA A 196 4.35 2.14 15.05
N ARG A 197 3.33 1.30 15.18
CA ARG A 197 3.04 0.42 16.30
C ARG A 197 3.49 -1.00 15.96
N LEU A 198 4.16 -1.65 16.90
CA LEU A 198 4.67 -3.02 16.73
C LEU A 198 3.62 -4.08 17.10
N ASP A 199 2.57 -3.70 17.84
CA ASP A 199 1.52 -4.60 18.32
C ASP A 199 0.31 -4.70 17.37
N VAL A 200 0.42 -4.14 16.15
CA VAL A 200 -0.65 -4.12 15.14
C VAL A 200 -0.12 -4.57 13.78
N PRO A 201 -0.97 -5.07 12.86
CA PRO A 201 -0.59 -5.31 11.48
C PRO A 201 -0.04 -4.03 10.85
N ARG A 202 1.14 -4.13 10.22
CA ARG A 202 1.72 -3.08 9.39
C ARG A 202 1.47 -3.43 7.94
N ILE A 203 0.77 -2.55 7.23
CA ILE A 203 0.22 -2.84 5.91
C ILE A 203 0.61 -1.74 4.93
N ILE A 204 1.20 -2.13 3.80
CA ILE A 204 1.37 -1.28 2.63
C ILE A 204 0.21 -1.55 1.68
N ILE A 205 -0.41 -0.49 1.18
CA ILE A 205 -1.32 -0.55 0.05
C ILE A 205 -0.66 0.19 -1.10
N LEU A 206 -0.19 -0.54 -2.10
CA LEU A 206 0.40 0.02 -3.31
C LEU A 206 -0.67 0.16 -4.39
N LEU A 207 -0.92 1.38 -4.85
CA LEU A 207 -1.82 1.67 -5.97
C LEU A 207 -1.01 2.23 -7.14
N THR A 208 -0.94 1.47 -8.23
CA THR A 208 -0.12 1.78 -9.41
C THR A 208 -0.74 1.21 -10.68
N SER A 209 -0.30 1.68 -11.85
CA SER A 209 -0.85 1.26 -13.14
C SER A 209 0.18 0.75 -14.16
N LYS A 210 1.38 0.38 -13.69
CA LYS A 210 2.50 -0.01 -14.55
C LYS A 210 2.89 -1.47 -14.45
#